data_AF-A0A7S3GNL4-F1
#
_entry.id   AF-A0A7S3GNL4-F1
#
_cell.length_a   1.000
_cell.length_b   1.000
_cell.length_c   1.000
_cell.angle_alpha   90.00
_cell.angle_beta   90.00
_cell.angle_gamma   90.00
#
_symmetry.space_group_name_H-M   'P 1'
#
loop_
_entity.id
_entity.type
_entity.pdbx_description
1 polymer ?
#
loop_
_entity_poly.entity_id
_entity_poly.type
_entity_poly.pdbx_seq_one_letter_code
_entity_poly.pdbx_strand_id
1 'polypeptide(L)'
;GLLRPGQMAFVVLVVVAVVLVTVGMATWLSQFFKRPDHTLEKLGVKTTYQRPNPQGAAREAYLQLKDELREKYCKGEDDERQEWMPKLPENEKSMLKYRLMQRAIGDVASLQKIDADARGYWRLFSKGMITRVFWETVMEAERALSQELEAVKFEASCVEPGQDPQGIISEAMQYVMRYGA
;
A
#
# COMPACT_ATOMS: atom_id res chain seq x y z
N GLY A 1 37.45 44.42 -13.68
CA GLY A 1 38.70 44.50 -12.89
C GLY A 1 39.25 43.11 -12.73
N LEU A 2 40.47 42.84 -13.20
CA LEU A 2 41.13 41.56 -12.96
C LEU A 2 41.50 41.45 -11.48
N LEU A 3 41.10 40.35 -10.85
CA LEU A 3 41.54 39.98 -9.50
C LEU A 3 43.06 39.82 -9.49
N ARG A 4 43.72 40.34 -8.45
CA ARG A 4 45.17 40.16 -8.28
C ARG A 4 45.48 38.67 -8.15
N PRO A 5 46.63 38.18 -8.64
CA PRO A 5 46.97 36.75 -8.63
C PRO A 5 46.85 36.09 -7.25
N GLY A 6 47.14 36.83 -6.16
CA GLY A 6 46.94 36.34 -4.79
C GLY A 6 45.47 36.18 -4.37
N GLN A 7 44.55 36.99 -4.93
CA GLN A 7 43.11 36.86 -4.66
C GLN A 7 42.51 35.66 -5.41
N MET A 8 43.00 35.37 -6.62
CA MET A 8 42.58 34.17 -7.38
C MET A 8 42.97 32.88 -6.65
N ALA A 9 44.19 32.83 -6.10
CA ALA A 9 44.65 31.67 -5.32
C ALA A 9 43.80 31.42 -4.07
N PHE A 10 43.43 32.49 -3.35
CA PHE A 10 42.58 32.38 -2.16
C PHE A 10 41.17 31.87 -2.49
N VAL A 11 40.54 32.40 -3.56
CA VAL A 11 39.20 31.97 -3.99
C VAL A 11 39.20 30.48 -4.37
N VAL A 12 40.20 30.02 -5.12
CA VAL A 12 40.34 28.60 -5.48
C VAL A 12 40.45 27.72 -4.23
N LEU A 13 41.24 28.14 -3.23
CA LEU A 13 41.42 27.39 -1.98
C LEU A 13 40.12 27.26 -1.18
N VAL A 14 39.33 28.34 -1.10
CA VAL A 14 38.02 28.33 -0.43
C VAL A 14 37.05 27.41 -1.15
N VAL A 15 36.98 27.46 -2.49
CA VAL A 15 36.10 26.59 -3.28
C VAL A 15 36.48 25.12 -3.08
N VAL A 16 37.78 24.79 -3.11
CA VAL A 16 38.25 23.42 -2.86
C VAL A 16 37.88 22.95 -1.44
N ALA A 17 38.04 23.80 -0.43
CA ALA A 17 37.67 23.47 0.94
C ALA A 17 36.17 23.20 1.10
N VAL A 18 35.32 24.03 0.48
CA VAL A 18 33.86 23.82 0.49
C VAL A 18 33.48 22.51 -0.20
N VAL A 19 34.09 22.22 -1.36
CA VAL A 19 33.85 20.95 -2.08
C VAL A 19 34.27 19.76 -1.20
N LEU A 20 35.42 19.80 -0.55
CA LEU A 20 35.88 18.72 0.33
C LEU A 20 34.95 18.50 1.53
N VAL A 21 34.44 19.58 2.14
CA VAL A 21 33.48 19.49 3.24
C VAL A 21 32.16 18.90 2.78
N THR A 22 31.63 19.35 1.63
CA THR A 22 30.37 18.81 1.09
C THR A 22 30.49 17.33 0.70
N VAL A 23 31.59 16.92 0.06
CA VAL A 23 31.87 15.52 -0.28
C VAL A 23 32.09 14.67 0.97
N GLY A 24 32.83 15.17 1.95
CA GLY A 24 33.03 14.51 3.24
C GLY A 24 31.72 14.31 4.00
N MET A 25 30.85 15.32 4.00
CA MET A 25 29.53 15.25 4.62
C MET A 25 28.60 14.28 3.88
N ALA A 26 28.61 14.29 2.53
CA ALA A 26 27.82 13.37 1.73
C ALA A 26 28.27 11.91 1.90
N THR A 27 29.58 11.66 1.96
CA THR A 27 30.13 10.31 2.20
C THR A 27 29.87 9.84 3.62
N TRP A 28 30.00 10.71 4.62
CA TRP A 28 29.65 10.41 6.02
C TRP A 28 28.16 10.10 6.18
N LEU A 29 27.28 10.90 5.59
CA LEU A 29 25.84 10.62 5.57
C LEU A 29 25.55 9.29 4.87
N SER A 30 26.16 9.03 3.71
CA SER A 30 26.00 7.75 3.00
C SER A 30 26.43 6.55 3.85
N GLN A 31 27.52 6.66 4.60
CA GLN A 31 27.98 5.60 5.50
C GLN A 31 27.10 5.46 6.74
N PHE A 32 26.59 6.55 7.29
CA PHE A 32 25.65 6.54 8.41
C PHE A 32 24.34 5.84 8.05
N PHE A 33 23.84 6.06 6.82
CA PHE A 33 22.66 5.37 6.29
C PHE A 33 22.93 3.94 5.79
N LYS A 34 24.20 3.51 5.68
CA LYS A 34 24.59 2.16 5.23
C LYS A 34 24.94 1.19 6.36
N ARG A 35 24.71 1.53 7.64
CA ARG A 35 24.96 0.56 8.72
C ARG A 35 24.15 -0.72 8.49
N PRO A 36 24.79 -1.90 8.53
CA PRO A 36 24.12 -3.15 8.22
C PRO A 36 23.11 -3.51 9.33
N ASP A 37 21.83 -3.57 8.94
CA ASP A 37 20.68 -3.90 9.79
C ASP A 37 20.74 -5.32 10.40
N HIS A 38 21.69 -6.16 9.97
CA HIS A 38 21.88 -7.53 10.45
C HIS A 38 22.13 -7.67 11.95
N THR A 39 22.51 -6.59 12.65
CA THR A 39 22.72 -6.64 14.10
C THR A 39 21.42 -6.91 14.86
N LEU A 40 20.30 -6.34 14.39
CA LEU A 40 18.98 -6.53 15.02
C LEU A 40 18.39 -7.90 14.70
N GLU A 41 18.63 -8.41 13.49
CA GLU A 41 18.20 -9.75 13.09
C GLU A 41 18.85 -10.83 13.94
N LYS A 42 20.15 -10.68 14.24
CA LYS A 42 20.87 -11.57 15.17
C LYS A 42 20.32 -11.55 16.60
N LEU A 43 19.67 -10.45 16.99
CA LEU A 43 18.99 -10.32 18.28
C LEU A 43 17.56 -10.87 18.26
N GLY A 44 17.14 -11.50 17.17
CA GLY A 44 15.81 -12.11 17.03
C GLY A 44 14.69 -11.11 16.77
N VAL A 45 15.01 -9.88 16.35
CA VAL A 45 13.99 -8.92 15.92
C VAL A 45 13.30 -9.47 14.67
N LYS A 46 11.97 -9.53 14.69
CA LYS A 46 11.17 -9.98 13.54
C LYS A 46 11.48 -9.11 12.33
N THR A 47 11.70 -9.73 11.18
CA THR A 47 12.00 -9.07 9.91
C THR A 47 10.77 -8.86 9.04
N THR A 48 9.65 -9.47 9.40
CA THR A 48 8.42 -9.46 8.59
C THR A 48 7.23 -9.00 9.42
N TYR A 49 6.50 -8.03 8.88
CA TYR A 49 5.22 -7.61 9.41
C TYR A 49 4.15 -8.67 9.10
N GLN A 50 3.43 -9.12 10.14
CA GLN A 50 2.33 -10.05 9.97
C GLN A 50 1.06 -9.26 9.67
N ARG A 51 0.68 -9.22 8.39
CA ARG A 51 -0.55 -8.60 7.95
C ARG A 51 -1.77 -9.26 8.62
N PRO A 52 -2.67 -8.50 9.25
CA PRO A 52 -3.96 -9.02 9.68
C PRO A 52 -4.72 -9.56 8.46
N ASN A 53 -5.23 -10.79 8.53
CA ASN A 53 -6.05 -11.37 7.45
C ASN A 53 -7.49 -11.67 7.93
N PRO A 54 -8.26 -10.65 8.37
CA PRO A 54 -9.67 -10.84 8.72
C PRO A 54 -10.55 -11.11 7.49
N GLN A 55 -10.06 -10.77 6.29
CA GLN A 55 -10.82 -10.79 5.05
C GLN A 55 -10.77 -12.11 4.27
N GLY A 56 -9.94 -13.09 4.66
CA GLY A 56 -9.74 -14.34 3.91
C GLY A 56 -11.06 -15.01 3.52
N ALA A 57 -11.95 -15.23 4.50
CA ALA A 57 -13.25 -15.86 4.27
C ALA A 57 -14.21 -15.02 3.40
N ALA A 58 -14.26 -13.69 3.59
CA ALA A 58 -15.14 -12.81 2.81
C ALA A 58 -14.68 -12.71 1.35
N ARG A 59 -13.36 -12.63 1.13
CA ARG A 59 -12.75 -12.63 -0.20
C ARG A 59 -12.99 -13.95 -0.92
N GLU A 60 -12.73 -15.08 -0.26
CA GLU A 60 -12.95 -16.41 -0.84
C GLU A 60 -14.43 -16.61 -1.21
N ALA A 61 -15.36 -16.24 -0.33
CA ALA A 61 -16.79 -16.33 -0.62
C ALA A 61 -17.23 -15.45 -1.81
N TYR A 62 -16.63 -14.26 -1.96
CA TYR A 62 -16.87 -13.42 -3.14
C TYR A 62 -16.33 -14.07 -4.43
N LEU A 63 -15.10 -14.58 -4.39
CA LEU A 63 -14.47 -15.22 -5.56
C LEU A 63 -15.22 -16.46 -6.01
N GLN A 64 -15.61 -17.33 -5.07
CA GLN A 64 -16.43 -18.52 -5.35
C GLN A 64 -17.75 -18.13 -6.03
N LEU A 65 -18.49 -17.16 -5.47
CA LEU A 65 -19.72 -16.69 -6.09
C LEU A 65 -19.47 -16.08 -7.47
N LYS A 66 -18.40 -15.29 -7.63
CA LYS A 66 -18.04 -14.67 -8.90
C LYS A 66 -17.75 -15.74 -9.95
N ASP A 67 -17.01 -16.78 -9.61
CA ASP A 67 -16.68 -17.89 -10.50
C ASP A 67 -17.94 -18.69 -10.88
N GLU A 68 -18.81 -19.01 -9.92
CA GLU A 68 -20.10 -19.66 -10.19
C GLU A 68 -21.01 -18.86 -11.13
N LEU A 69 -21.07 -17.54 -10.96
CA LEU A 69 -21.85 -16.67 -11.83
C LEU A 69 -21.19 -16.50 -13.19
N ARG A 70 -19.86 -16.43 -13.24
CA ARG A 70 -19.09 -16.37 -14.48
C ARG A 70 -19.37 -17.60 -15.33
N GLU A 71 -19.32 -18.81 -14.76
CA GLU A 71 -19.62 -20.06 -15.47
C GLU A 71 -21.05 -20.08 -16.04
N LYS A 72 -22.02 -19.49 -15.33
CA LYS A 72 -23.44 -19.49 -15.73
C LYS A 72 -23.78 -18.44 -16.78
N TYR A 73 -23.18 -17.25 -16.70
CA TYR A 73 -23.61 -16.07 -17.46
C TYR A 73 -22.57 -15.53 -18.43
N CYS A 74 -21.28 -15.85 -18.26
CA CYS A 74 -20.23 -15.38 -19.15
C CYS A 74 -20.21 -16.22 -20.43
N LYS A 75 -20.37 -15.56 -21.58
CA LYS A 75 -20.32 -16.21 -22.90
C LYS A 75 -19.16 -15.64 -23.71
N GLY A 76 -18.14 -16.46 -23.98
CA GLY A 76 -17.05 -16.11 -24.91
C GLY A 76 -16.27 -14.85 -24.52
N GLU A 77 -16.20 -13.88 -25.43
CA GLU A 77 -15.39 -12.65 -25.34
C GLU A 77 -15.82 -11.65 -24.24
N ASP A 78 -17.01 -11.82 -23.65
CA ASP A 78 -17.53 -10.95 -22.56
C ASP A 78 -16.67 -11.02 -21.28
N ASP A 79 -15.76 -12.00 -21.20
CA ASP A 79 -14.98 -12.33 -20.01
C ASP A 79 -13.84 -11.33 -19.74
N GLU A 80 -13.08 -10.96 -20.77
CA GLU A 80 -11.89 -10.10 -20.61
C GLU A 80 -12.26 -8.71 -20.08
N ARG A 81 -13.43 -8.21 -20.46
CA ARG A 81 -13.91 -6.88 -20.11
C ARG A 81 -14.92 -6.86 -18.96
N GLN A 82 -15.26 -8.02 -18.40
CA GLN A 82 -16.29 -8.18 -17.36
C GLN A 82 -17.67 -7.63 -17.79
N GLU A 83 -17.97 -7.60 -19.10
CA GLU A 83 -19.22 -7.04 -19.65
C GLU A 83 -20.45 -7.90 -19.31
N TRP A 84 -20.23 -9.11 -18.77
CA TRP A 84 -21.29 -9.98 -18.29
C TRP A 84 -21.89 -9.53 -16.94
N MET A 85 -21.13 -8.83 -16.10
CA MET A 85 -21.58 -8.44 -14.75
C MET A 85 -22.80 -7.49 -14.73
N PRO A 86 -22.88 -6.45 -15.59
CA PRO A 86 -24.07 -5.60 -15.65
C PRO A 86 -25.31 -6.35 -16.16
N LYS A 87 -25.11 -7.42 -16.95
CA LYS A 87 -26.17 -8.21 -17.60
C LYS A 87 -26.77 -9.30 -16.67
N LEU A 88 -26.24 -9.44 -15.45
CA LEU A 88 -26.74 -10.39 -14.47
C LEU A 88 -28.21 -10.13 -14.11
N PRO A 89 -29.02 -11.18 -13.86
CA PRO A 89 -30.34 -10.99 -13.30
C PRO A 89 -30.27 -10.38 -11.90
N GLU A 90 -31.33 -9.68 -11.51
CA GLU A 90 -31.31 -8.76 -10.35
C GLU A 90 -30.97 -9.45 -9.03
N ASN A 91 -31.40 -10.71 -8.84
CA ASN A 91 -31.14 -11.47 -7.63
C ASN A 91 -29.65 -11.82 -7.48
N GLU A 92 -29.06 -12.37 -8.54
CA GLU A 92 -27.65 -12.74 -8.62
C GLU A 92 -26.75 -11.51 -8.53
N LYS A 93 -27.15 -10.40 -9.18
CA LYS A 93 -26.44 -9.12 -9.08
C LYS A 93 -26.47 -8.58 -7.66
N SER A 94 -27.63 -8.60 -6.99
CA SER A 94 -27.77 -8.17 -5.59
C SER A 94 -26.89 -9.01 -4.65
N MET A 95 -26.85 -10.32 -4.85
CA MET A 95 -25.99 -11.23 -4.08
C MET A 95 -24.50 -10.92 -4.30
N LEU A 96 -24.10 -10.69 -5.54
CA LEU A 96 -22.71 -10.33 -5.89
C LEU A 96 -22.31 -9.00 -5.25
N LYS A 97 -23.17 -7.98 -5.31
CA LYS A 97 -22.96 -6.67 -4.65
C LYS A 97 -22.80 -6.83 -3.15
N TYR A 98 -23.67 -7.63 -2.51
CA TYR A 98 -23.58 -7.91 -1.09
C TYR A 98 -22.24 -8.55 -0.70
N ARG A 99 -21.78 -9.56 -1.44
CA ARG A 99 -20.48 -10.20 -1.19
C ARG A 99 -19.30 -9.25 -1.43
N LEU A 100 -19.38 -8.43 -2.48
CA LEU A 100 -18.37 -7.40 -2.75
C LEU A 100 -18.29 -6.38 -1.62
N MET A 101 -19.43 -5.96 -1.06
CA MET A 101 -19.49 -5.07 0.11
C MET A 101 -18.86 -5.73 1.35
N GLN A 102 -19.14 -7.00 1.63
CA GLN A 102 -18.51 -7.73 2.75
C GLN A 102 -16.98 -7.80 2.61
N ARG A 103 -16.49 -8.03 1.39
CA ARG A 103 -15.05 -7.96 1.09
C ARG A 103 -14.50 -6.55 1.33
N ALA A 104 -15.17 -5.52 0.83
CA ALA A 104 -14.78 -4.12 1.01
C ALA A 104 -14.68 -3.73 2.49
N ILE A 105 -15.64 -4.17 3.32
CA ILE A 105 -15.62 -3.94 4.78
C ILE A 105 -14.36 -4.57 5.40
N GLY A 106 -14.05 -5.83 5.04
CA GLY A 106 -12.84 -6.51 5.52
C GLY A 106 -11.55 -5.80 5.10
N ASP A 107 -11.48 -5.37 3.84
CA ASP A 107 -10.32 -4.66 3.28
C ASP A 107 -10.12 -3.29 3.98
N VAL A 108 -11.19 -2.52 4.18
CA VAL A 108 -11.13 -1.22 4.89
C VAL A 108 -10.73 -1.39 6.35
N ALA A 109 -11.28 -2.39 7.04
CA ALA A 109 -10.92 -2.72 8.42
C ALA A 109 -9.42 -3.05 8.56
N SER A 110 -8.90 -3.88 7.65
CA SER A 110 -7.48 -4.20 7.59
C SER A 110 -6.62 -2.96 7.34
N LEU A 111 -7.08 -2.03 6.50
CA LEU A 111 -6.32 -0.83 6.16
C LEU A 111 -6.19 0.09 7.36
N GLN A 112 -7.29 0.34 8.08
CA GLN A 112 -7.26 1.15 9.30
C GLN A 112 -6.28 0.58 10.34
N LYS A 113 -6.22 -0.76 10.45
CA LYS A 113 -5.26 -1.42 11.35
C LYS A 113 -3.83 -1.27 10.88
N ILE A 114 -3.55 -1.48 9.58
CA ILE A 114 -2.22 -1.29 9.00
C ILE A 114 -1.77 0.17 9.16
N ASP A 115 -2.64 1.15 8.93
CA ASP A 115 -2.33 2.57 9.10
C ASP A 115 -1.97 2.91 10.56
N ALA A 116 -2.71 2.33 11.51
CA ALA A 116 -2.42 2.50 12.93
C ALA A 116 -1.07 1.89 13.31
N ASP A 117 -0.80 0.67 12.83
CA ASP A 117 0.46 -0.04 13.03
C ASP A 117 1.63 0.71 12.38
N ALA A 118 1.48 1.18 11.14
CA ALA A 118 2.50 1.90 10.37
C ALA A 118 2.95 3.18 11.10
N ARG A 119 2.02 3.94 11.69
CA ARG A 119 2.38 5.10 12.54
C ARG A 119 3.16 4.71 13.79
N GLY A 120 2.87 3.54 14.37
CA GLY A 120 3.63 2.97 15.48
C GLY A 120 5.04 2.59 15.04
N TYR A 121 5.15 1.80 13.96
CA TYR A 121 6.41 1.31 13.43
C TYR A 121 7.30 2.42 12.88
N TRP A 122 6.76 3.46 12.26
CA TRP A 122 7.54 4.63 11.83
C TRP A 122 8.33 5.24 12.99
N ARG A 123 7.72 5.37 14.17
CA ARG A 123 8.41 5.88 15.37
C ARG A 123 9.53 4.95 15.83
N LEU A 124 9.35 3.63 15.71
CA LEU A 124 10.39 2.65 16.03
C LEU A 124 11.53 2.66 15.01
N PHE A 125 11.18 2.77 13.72
CA PHE A 125 12.12 2.84 12.62
C PHE A 125 13.00 4.09 12.71
N SER A 126 12.39 5.26 12.96
CA SER A 126 13.12 6.53 13.14
C SER A 126 14.14 6.52 14.29
N LYS A 127 13.96 5.61 15.25
CA LYS A 127 14.87 5.42 16.40
C LYS A 127 15.83 4.23 16.21
N GLY A 128 15.81 3.57 15.05
CA GLY A 128 16.65 2.41 14.77
C GLY A 128 16.31 1.17 15.61
N MET A 129 15.07 1.05 16.10
CA MET A 129 14.61 -0.10 16.90
C MET A 129 14.02 -1.24 16.07
N ILE A 130 13.74 -0.99 14.79
CA ILE A 130 13.35 -2.01 13.80
C ILE A 130 14.19 -1.82 12.55
N THR A 131 14.40 -2.90 11.81
CA THR A 131 15.19 -2.90 10.58
C THR A 131 14.44 -2.20 9.45
N ARG A 132 15.20 -1.73 8.45
CA ARG A 132 14.62 -1.24 7.20
C ARG A 132 13.82 -2.32 6.48
N VAL A 133 14.32 -3.57 6.51
CA VAL A 133 13.63 -4.73 5.93
C VAL A 133 12.22 -4.88 6.52
N PHE A 134 12.09 -4.82 7.85
CA PHE A 134 10.78 -4.88 8.49
C PHE A 134 9.88 -3.72 8.07
N TRP A 135 10.41 -2.49 8.05
CA TRP A 135 9.64 -1.32 7.62
C TRP A 135 9.14 -1.44 6.18
N GLU A 136 9.96 -1.96 5.27
CA GLU A 136 9.57 -2.21 3.88
C GLU A 136 8.41 -3.21 3.79
N THR A 137 8.37 -4.26 4.64
CA THR A 137 7.22 -5.19 4.68
C THR A 137 5.92 -4.56 5.18
N VAL A 138 5.99 -3.55 6.06
CA VAL A 138 4.79 -2.78 6.48
C VAL A 138 4.26 -1.97 5.29
N MET A 139 5.15 -1.25 4.60
CA MET A 139 4.78 -0.44 3.43
C MET A 139 4.26 -1.30 2.27
N GLU A 140 4.80 -2.50 2.09
CA GLU A 140 4.32 -3.46 1.11
C GLU A 140 2.90 -3.94 1.45
N ALA A 141 2.61 -4.24 2.72
CA ALA A 141 1.27 -4.63 3.16
C ALA A 141 0.23 -3.52 2.92
N GLU A 142 0.56 -2.27 3.23
CA GLU A 142 -0.29 -1.10 2.96
C GLU A 142 -0.56 -0.92 1.45
N ARG A 143 0.50 -1.02 0.63
CA ARG A 143 0.39 -0.90 -0.84
C ARG A 143 -0.47 -2.01 -1.43
N ALA A 144 -0.24 -3.25 -1.01
CA ALA A 144 -0.99 -4.41 -1.50
C ALA A 144 -2.48 -4.27 -1.19
N LEU A 145 -2.82 -3.82 0.03
CA LEU A 145 -4.21 -3.62 0.40
C LEU A 145 -4.85 -2.42 -0.31
N SER A 146 -4.10 -1.35 -0.55
CA SER A 146 -4.56 -0.22 -1.37
C SER A 146 -4.92 -0.67 -2.80
N GLN A 147 -4.11 -1.56 -3.39
CA GLN A 147 -4.41 -2.17 -4.69
C GLN A 147 -5.66 -3.06 -4.65
N GLU A 148 -5.87 -3.79 -3.56
CA GLU A 148 -7.10 -4.59 -3.38
C GLU A 148 -8.35 -3.72 -3.32
N LEU A 149 -8.29 -2.56 -2.67
CA LEU A 149 -9.40 -1.59 -2.64
C LEU A 149 -9.66 -0.99 -4.03
N GLU A 150 -8.62 -0.67 -4.80
CA GLU A 150 -8.79 -0.25 -6.21
C GLU A 150 -9.43 -1.36 -7.06
N ALA A 151 -9.06 -2.62 -6.82
CA ALA A 151 -9.70 -3.76 -7.49
C ALA A 151 -11.19 -3.87 -7.11
N VAL A 152 -11.55 -3.63 -5.85
CA VAL A 152 -12.96 -3.60 -5.40
C VAL A 152 -13.74 -2.47 -6.08
N LYS A 153 -13.15 -1.27 -6.21
CA LYS A 153 -13.76 -0.14 -6.94
C LYS A 153 -13.99 -0.50 -8.41
N PHE A 154 -12.98 -1.08 -9.05
CA PHE A 154 -13.08 -1.53 -10.43
C PHE A 154 -14.19 -2.56 -10.59
N GLU A 155 -14.22 -3.59 -9.75
CA GLU A 155 -15.29 -4.60 -9.76
C GLU A 155 -16.68 -3.98 -9.53
N ALA A 156 -16.81 -3.02 -8.62
CA ALA A 156 -18.07 -2.31 -8.41
C ALA A 156 -18.52 -1.56 -9.67
N SER A 157 -17.60 -0.92 -10.39
CA SER A 157 -17.89 -0.26 -11.67
C SER A 157 -18.30 -1.24 -12.77
N CYS A 158 -17.79 -2.48 -12.75
CA CYS A 158 -18.22 -3.54 -13.66
C CYS A 158 -19.62 -4.05 -13.32
N VAL A 159 -19.99 -4.14 -12.04
CA VAL A 159 -21.32 -4.63 -11.63
C VAL A 159 -22.41 -3.58 -11.90
N GLU A 160 -22.12 -2.29 -11.65
CA GLU A 160 -23.04 -1.17 -11.85
C GLU A 160 -22.34 0.03 -12.50
N PRO A 161 -22.19 0.06 -13.83
CA PRO A 161 -21.45 1.12 -14.54
C PRO A 161 -21.99 2.54 -14.35
N GLY A 162 -23.25 2.68 -13.93
CA GLY A 162 -23.88 3.97 -13.64
C GLY A 162 -23.72 4.48 -12.21
N GLN A 163 -23.16 3.69 -11.30
CA GLN A 163 -22.94 4.07 -9.91
C GLN A 163 -21.50 4.54 -9.68
N ASP A 164 -21.31 5.43 -8.72
CA ASP A 164 -19.97 5.86 -8.31
C ASP A 164 -19.23 4.70 -7.62
N PRO A 165 -18.11 4.20 -8.19
CA PRO A 165 -17.35 3.10 -7.59
C PRO A 165 -16.71 3.49 -6.25
N GLN A 166 -16.57 4.78 -5.94
CA GLN A 166 -16.10 5.23 -4.62
C GLN A 166 -17.17 5.06 -3.52
N GLY A 167 -18.45 4.93 -3.90
CA GLY A 167 -19.58 4.75 -2.99
C GLY A 167 -19.43 3.52 -2.11
N ILE A 168 -19.03 2.37 -2.68
CA ILE A 168 -18.86 1.12 -1.93
C ILE A 168 -17.80 1.23 -0.83
N ILE A 169 -16.70 1.94 -1.09
CA ILE A 169 -15.62 2.14 -0.12
C ILE A 169 -16.07 3.08 0.99
N SER A 170 -16.83 4.12 0.64
CA SER A 170 -17.37 5.09 1.60
C SER A 170 -18.39 4.43 2.53
N GLU A 171 -19.28 3.60 2.00
CA GLU A 171 -20.23 2.80 2.79
C GLU A 171 -19.50 1.79 3.69
N ALA A 172 -18.55 1.04 3.15
CA ALA A 172 -17.73 0.11 3.93
C ALA A 172 -17.02 0.80 5.10
N MET A 173 -16.47 2.00 4.86
CA MET A 173 -15.84 2.80 5.91
C MET A 173 -16.81 3.21 7.01
N GLN A 174 -18.04 3.62 6.66
CA GLN A 174 -19.08 3.93 7.64
C GLN A 174 -19.47 2.70 8.47
N TYR A 175 -19.55 1.52 7.84
CA TYR A 175 -19.81 0.26 8.53
C TYR A 175 -18.70 -0.05 9.55
N VAL A 176 -17.43 0.02 9.14
CA VAL A 176 -16.28 -0.22 10.03
C VAL A 176 -16.27 0.77 11.20
N MET A 177 -16.51 2.05 10.94
CA MET A 177 -16.57 3.09 11.99
C MET A 177 -17.71 2.85 12.99
N ARG A 178 -18.86 2.35 12.54
CA ARG A 178 -20.04 2.19 13.38
C ARG A 178 -20.00 0.94 14.26
N TYR A 179 -19.48 -0.16 13.73
CA TYR A 179 -19.54 -1.47 14.39
C TYR A 179 -18.21 -1.91 15.00
N GLY A 180 -17.12 -1.23 14.66
CA GLY A 180 -15.77 -1.68 15.01
C GLY A 180 -15.37 -2.91 14.19
N ALA A 181 -14.07 -3.05 13.94
CA ALA A 181 -13.47 -4.23 13.34
C ALA A 181 -12.86 -5.14 14.39
#